data_AF-A0A553RLW7-F1
#
_entry.id   AF-A0A553RLW7-F1
#
_cell.length_a   1.000
_cell.length_b   1.000
_cell.length_c   1.000
_cell.angle_alpha   90.00
_cell.angle_beta   90.00
_cell.angle_gamma   90.00
#
_symmetry.space_group_name_H-M   'P 1'
#
loop_
_entity.id
_entity.type
_entity.pdbx_description
1 polymer ?
#
loop_
_entity_poly.entity_id
_entity_poly.type
_entity_poly.pdbx_seq_one_letter_code
_entity_poly.pdbx_strand_id
1 'polypeptide(L)'
;FFQIDVLYTININTALSFSERYLTSWAETAPKFDPSSLEGLFKSNFPPKFDWRDHGVVGAVRNQGACGGCWAFSVVEAIETMCAIEGGKLQQLSVQQVIDCSYENKGCNGGS
;
A
#
# COMPACT_ATOMS: atom_id res chain seq x y z
N PHE A 1 5.38 -3.74 12.41
CA PHE A 1 5.42 -4.77 11.35
C PHE A 1 3.99 -5.16 11.04
N PHE A 2 3.27 -4.30 10.32
CA PHE A 2 1.89 -4.57 9.94
C PHE A 2 1.90 -5.47 8.72
N GLN A 3 1.36 -6.68 8.89
CA GLN A 3 1.04 -7.59 7.81
C GLN A 3 -0.33 -7.14 7.29
N ILE A 4 -0.35 -6.44 6.16
CA ILE A 4 -1.59 -6.12 5.46
C ILE A 4 -1.89 -7.34 4.60
N ASP A 5 -2.85 -8.16 5.05
CA ASP A 5 -3.41 -9.24 4.24
C ASP A 5 -4.24 -8.59 3.11
N VAL A 6 -3.65 -8.55 1.91
CA VAL A 6 -4.25 -7.98 0.70
C VAL A 6 -5.31 -8.98 0.17
N LEU A 7 -6.48 -9.01 0.81
CA LEU A 7 -7.60 -9.89 0.44
C LEU A 7 -8.47 -9.37 -0.72
N TYR A 8 -8.01 -8.35 -1.44
CA TYR A 8 -8.57 -8.02 -2.74
C TYR A 8 -7.42 -7.80 -3.71
N THR A 9 -7.36 -8.67 -4.72
CA THR A 9 -6.52 -8.47 -5.90
C THR A 9 -6.81 -7.07 -6.43
N ILE A 10 -5.85 -6.15 -6.30
CA ILE A 10 -5.84 -4.95 -7.13
C ILE A 10 -5.62 -5.49 -8.55
N ASN A 11 -6.70 -5.69 -9.30
CA ASN A 11 -6.64 -6.33 -10.60
C ASN A 11 -6.08 -5.35 -11.63
N ILE A 12 -4.76 -5.07 -11.62
CA ILE A 12 -4.05 -4.20 -12.59
C ILE A 12 -3.99 -4.71 -14.03
N ASN A 13 -4.72 -5.77 -14.39
CA ASN A 13 -4.67 -6.32 -15.75
C ASN A 13 -5.26 -5.36 -16.82
N THR A 14 -5.70 -4.16 -16.45
CA THR A 14 -5.95 -3.06 -17.37
C THR A 14 -5.00 -1.92 -17.04
N ALA A 15 -4.08 -1.66 -17.96
CA ALA A 15 -3.05 -0.62 -17.89
C ALA A 15 -3.65 0.79 -17.77
N LEU A 16 -4.08 1.18 -16.57
CA LEU A 16 -4.43 2.54 -16.23
C LEU A 16 -3.38 3.12 -15.30
N SER A 17 -3.07 4.39 -15.51
CA SER A 17 -2.07 5.12 -14.75
C SER A 17 -2.46 5.20 -13.26
N PHE A 18 -1.47 5.33 -12.36
CA PHE A 18 -1.67 5.58 -10.93
C PHE A 18 -2.74 6.66 -10.67
N SER A 19 -2.74 7.71 -11.49
CA SER A 19 -3.71 8.81 -11.47
C SER A 19 -5.16 8.33 -11.65
N GLU A 20 -5.43 7.46 -12.62
CA GLU A 20 -6.80 7.02 -12.92
C GLU A 20 -7.36 6.09 -11.86
N ARG A 21 -6.51 5.35 -11.15
CA ARG A 21 -6.97 4.32 -10.20
C ARG A 21 -7.10 4.82 -8.77
N TYR A 22 -6.19 5.70 -8.36
CA TYR A 22 -6.14 6.20 -6.99
C TYR A 22 -6.73 7.61 -6.82
N LEU A 23 -6.81 8.42 -7.89
CA LEU A 23 -7.43 9.76 -7.81
C LEU A 23 -8.93 9.76 -8.16
N THR A 24 -9.45 8.68 -8.76
CA THR A 24 -10.89 8.54 -9.07
C THR A 24 -11.62 7.60 -8.11
N SER A 25 -10.91 6.95 -7.19
CA SER A 25 -11.52 6.13 -6.14
C SER A 25 -12.22 7.03 -5.12
N TRP A 26 -13.52 6.89 -5.03
CA TRP A 26 -14.35 7.43 -3.95
C TRP A 26 -14.17 6.53 -2.71
N ALA A 27 -14.31 7.10 -1.53
CA ALA A 27 -14.23 6.36 -0.28
C ALA A 27 -15.44 5.42 -0.14
N GLU A 28 -15.41 4.29 -0.84
CA GLU A 28 -16.17 3.13 -0.40
C GLU A 28 -15.60 2.69 0.93
N THR A 29 -16.47 2.48 1.92
CA THR A 29 -16.07 1.74 3.11
C THR A 29 -15.42 0.45 2.68
N ALA A 30 -14.15 0.24 3.06
CA ALA A 30 -13.47 -1.02 2.82
C ALA A 30 -14.40 -2.16 3.25
N PRO A 31 -14.56 -3.22 2.43
CA PRO A 31 -15.42 -4.33 2.77
C PRO A 31 -15.03 -4.84 4.16
N LYS A 32 -16.05 -5.11 4.99
CA LYS A 32 -15.79 -5.66 6.32
C LYS A 32 -14.98 -6.93 6.14
N PHE A 33 -13.92 -7.06 6.95
CA PHE A 33 -13.10 -8.26 6.97
C PHE A 33 -14.01 -9.49 7.14
N ASP A 34 -13.96 -10.39 6.16
CA ASP A 34 -14.70 -11.64 6.17
C ASP A 34 -13.74 -12.77 6.58
N PRO A 35 -13.90 -13.37 7.77
CA PRO A 35 -13.03 -14.44 8.23
C PRO A 35 -13.02 -15.66 7.29
N SER A 36 -14.08 -15.87 6.51
CA SER A 36 -14.16 -16.99 5.56
C SER A 36 -13.15 -16.88 4.42
N SER A 37 -12.70 -15.66 4.10
CA SER A 37 -11.62 -15.42 3.13
C SER A 37 -10.27 -16.01 3.55
N LEU A 38 -10.07 -16.27 4.86
CA LEU A 38 -8.88 -16.93 5.37
C LEU A 38 -8.92 -18.46 5.26
N GLU A 39 -10.08 -19.07 5.00
CA GLU A 39 -10.22 -20.54 4.96
C GLU A 39 -9.37 -21.21 3.86
N GLY A 40 -9.07 -20.47 2.79
CA GLY A 40 -8.14 -20.89 1.73
C GLY A 40 -6.68 -20.55 2.01
N LEU A 41 -6.41 -19.56 2.88
CA LEU A 41 -5.07 -19.03 3.14
C LEU A 41 -4.24 -20.04 3.96
N PHE A 42 -4.86 -20.70 4.94
CA PHE A 42 -4.20 -21.72 5.77
C PHE A 42 -3.98 -23.08 5.06
N LYS A 43 -4.53 -23.27 3.84
CA LYS A 43 -4.23 -24.43 2.99
C LYS A 43 -2.97 -24.22 2.13
N SER A 44 -2.41 -23.01 2.12
CA SER A 44 -1.22 -22.70 1.34
C SER A 44 0.05 -22.97 2.14
N ASN A 45 1.01 -23.63 1.50
CA ASN A 45 2.34 -23.86 2.06
C ASN A 45 3.14 -22.55 2.02
N PHE A 46 3.00 -21.73 3.06
CA PHE A 46 3.83 -20.53 3.20
C PHE A 46 5.29 -20.91 3.40
N PRO A 47 6.24 -20.15 2.83
CA PRO A 47 7.64 -20.34 3.12
C PRO A 47 7.93 -20.03 4.60
N PRO A 48 8.87 -20.75 5.24
CA PRO A 48 9.23 -20.52 6.65
C PRO A 48 9.87 -19.16 6.90
N LYS A 49 10.35 -18.50 5.86
CA LYS A 49 10.87 -17.13 5.88
C LYS A 49 10.49 -16.44 4.57
N PHE A 50 10.01 -15.21 4.67
CA PHE A 50 9.66 -14.38 3.53
C PHE A 50 10.01 -12.92 3.82
N ASP A 51 10.61 -12.24 2.85
CA ASP A 51 11.01 -10.84 2.97
C ASP A 51 10.93 -10.15 1.60
N TRP A 52 10.01 -9.21 1.44
CA TRP A 52 9.84 -8.47 0.18
C TRP A 52 11.11 -7.72 -0.26
N ARG A 53 12.02 -7.40 0.66
CA ARG A 53 13.30 -6.74 0.34
C ARG A 53 14.20 -7.62 -0.52
N ASP A 54 14.13 -8.94 -0.33
CA ASP A 54 14.91 -9.92 -1.11
C ASP A 54 14.45 -9.98 -2.58
N HIS A 55 13.27 -9.42 -2.88
CA HIS A 55 12.68 -9.38 -4.22
C HIS A 55 12.89 -8.04 -4.95
N GLY A 56 13.58 -7.06 -4.33
CA GLY A 56 13.85 -5.77 -4.96
C GLY A 56 12.61 -4.89 -5.18
N VAL A 57 11.51 -5.19 -4.49
CA VAL A 57 10.23 -4.45 -4.58
C VAL A 57 10.02 -3.50 -3.41
N VAL A 58 10.98 -3.38 -2.49
CA VAL A 58 10.92 -2.49 -1.34
C VAL A 58 11.91 -1.35 -1.53
N GLY A 59 11.42 -0.10 -1.38
CA GLY A 59 12.23 1.11 -1.48
C GLY A 59 13.29 1.25 -0.40
N ALA A 60 14.20 2.21 -0.60
CA ALA A 60 15.11 2.64 0.45
C ALA A 60 14.34 3.24 1.63
N VAL A 61 14.89 3.06 2.84
CA VAL A 61 14.34 3.66 4.06
C VAL A 61 14.27 5.18 3.92
N ARG A 62 13.11 5.76 4.26
CA ARG A 62 12.88 7.20 4.21
C ARG A 62 12.81 7.80 5.61
N ASN A 63 12.89 9.13 5.70
CA ASN A 63 12.82 9.87 6.95
C ASN A 63 11.66 10.88 6.92
N GLN A 64 10.69 10.70 7.82
CA GLN A 64 9.54 11.59 7.98
C GLN A 64 9.85 12.89 8.75
N GLY A 65 11.02 12.98 9.38
CA GLY A 65 11.40 14.11 10.22
C GLY A 65 10.47 14.29 11.42
N ALA A 66 10.18 15.54 11.78
CA ALA A 66 9.30 15.89 12.90
C ALA A 66 7.80 15.86 12.55
N CYS A 67 7.44 15.42 11.34
CA CYS A 67 6.07 15.35 10.87
C CYS A 67 5.40 14.04 11.35
N GLY A 68 4.18 14.13 11.89
CA GLY A 68 3.30 12.98 12.16
C GLY A 68 2.71 12.36 10.90
N GLY A 69 3.51 12.28 9.82
CA GLY A 69 3.11 11.81 8.49
C GLY A 69 3.28 10.31 8.28
N CYS A 70 3.59 9.51 9.32
CA CYS A 70 3.84 8.06 9.19
C CYS A 70 2.70 7.31 8.48
N TRP A 71 1.46 7.78 8.60
CA TRP A 71 0.30 7.27 7.88
C TRP A 71 0.50 7.36 6.35
N ALA A 72 0.96 8.51 5.85
CA ALA A 72 1.22 8.74 4.43
C ALA A 72 2.42 7.93 3.93
N PHE A 73 3.50 7.83 4.73
CA PHE A 73 4.63 6.95 4.40
C PHE A 73 4.18 5.49 4.25
N SER A 74 3.38 5.00 5.19
CA SER A 74 2.88 3.61 5.19
C SER A 74 2.04 3.32 3.94
N VAL A 75 1.15 4.23 3.55
CA VAL A 75 0.32 4.09 2.35
C VAL A 75 1.17 4.10 1.08
N VAL A 76 2.09 5.07 0.96
CA VAL A 76 2.92 5.23 -0.24
C VAL A 76 3.85 4.03 -0.44
N GLU A 77 4.56 3.58 0.59
CA GLU A 77 5.49 2.44 0.47
C GLU A 77 4.76 1.13 0.11
N ALA A 78 3.53 0.94 0.60
CA ALA A 78 2.70 -0.20 0.21
C ALA A 78 2.32 -0.16 -1.28
N ILE A 79 1.91 1.01 -1.79
CA ILE A 79 1.57 1.19 -3.21
C ILE A 79 2.80 0.96 -4.09
N GLU A 80 3.95 1.55 -3.75
CA GLU A 80 5.20 1.35 -4.49
C GLU A 80 5.57 -0.13 -4.60
N THR A 81 5.45 -0.85 -3.49
CA THR A 81 5.74 -2.28 -3.42
C THR A 81 4.78 -3.07 -4.30
N MET A 82 3.48 -2.81 -4.22
CA MET A 82 2.48 -3.49 -5.03
C MET A 82 2.69 -3.25 -6.53
N CYS A 83 2.93 -2.01 -6.94
CA CYS A 83 3.24 -1.68 -8.34
C CYS A 83 4.47 -2.42 -8.86
N ALA A 84 5.51 -2.59 -8.02
CA ALA A 84 6.72 -3.33 -8.39
C ALA A 84 6.48 -4.85 -8.47
N ILE A 85 5.71 -5.43 -7.54
CA ILE A 85 5.31 -6.86 -7.54
C ILE A 85 4.57 -7.23 -8.83
N GLU A 86 3.73 -6.31 -9.29
CA GLU A 86 2.82 -6.47 -10.41
C GLU A 86 3.49 -6.39 -11.80
N GLY A 87 4.80 -6.20 -11.85
CA GLY A 87 5.58 -6.11 -13.08
C GLY A 87 5.96 -4.68 -13.48
N GLY A 88 5.63 -3.69 -12.64
CA GLY A 88 6.16 -2.34 -12.74
C GLY A 88 7.60 -2.25 -12.26
N LYS A 89 8.23 -1.09 -12.49
CA LYS A 89 9.50 -0.75 -11.84
C LYS A 89 9.21 -0.16 -10.47
N LEU A 90 10.07 -0.45 -9.50
CA LEU A 90 10.05 0.23 -8.21
C LEU A 90 10.32 1.72 -8.42
N GLN A 91 9.27 2.52 -8.25
CA GLN A 91 9.28 3.97 -8.46
C GLN A 91 9.05 4.65 -7.12
N GLN A 92 9.89 5.63 -6.79
CA GLN A 92 9.64 6.48 -5.64
C GLN A 92 8.51 7.49 -5.95
N LEU A 93 7.41 7.38 -5.21
CA LEU A 93 6.23 8.23 -5.27
C LEU A 93 6.30 9.33 -4.21
N SER A 94 5.50 10.39 -4.43
CA SER A 94 5.48 11.58 -3.57
C SER A 94 4.65 11.38 -2.30
N VAL A 95 5.33 11.22 -1.17
CA VAL A 95 4.67 11.24 0.16
C VAL A 95 4.10 12.62 0.47
N GLN A 96 4.78 13.69 0.06
CA GLN A 96 4.33 15.05 0.32
C GLN A 96 2.98 15.35 -0.35
N GLN A 97 2.75 14.82 -1.56
CA GLN A 97 1.46 14.95 -2.23
C GLN A 97 0.32 14.32 -1.42
N VAL A 98 0.57 13.17 -0.80
CA VAL A 98 -0.43 12.51 0.07
C VAL A 98 -0.68 13.33 1.33
N ILE A 99 0.37 13.89 1.93
CA ILE A 99 0.28 14.79 3.09
C ILE A 99 -0.53 16.05 2.77
N ASP A 100 -0.32 16.65 1.60
CA ASP A 100 -0.90 17.95 1.23
C ASP A 100 -2.34 17.82 0.70
N CYS A 101 -2.67 16.71 0.02
CA CYS A 101 -3.92 16.58 -0.72
C CYS A 101 -4.94 15.63 -0.11
N SER A 102 -4.60 14.88 0.95
CA SER A 102 -5.55 14.05 1.68
C SER A 102 -6.35 14.90 2.67
N TYR A 103 -7.40 15.55 2.19
CA TYR A 103 -8.14 16.56 2.95
C TYR A 103 -8.92 16.01 4.17
N GLU A 104 -9.21 14.71 4.20
CA GLU A 104 -9.82 14.03 5.37
C GLU A 104 -8.79 13.73 6.48
N ASN A 105 -7.50 13.80 6.15
CA ASN A 105 -6.39 13.63 7.08
C ASN A 105 -5.82 14.99 7.52
N LYS A 106 -4.99 14.99 8.56
CA LYS A 106 -4.51 16.23 9.20
C LYS A 106 -3.05 16.53 8.89
N GLY A 107 -2.57 16.10 7.72
CA GLY A 107 -1.19 16.27 7.28
C GLY A 107 -0.19 15.75 8.33
N CYS A 108 0.67 16.63 8.84
CA CYS A 108 1.65 16.31 9.89
C CYS A 108 1.07 16.12 11.29
N ASN A 109 -0.23 16.35 11.51
CA ASN A 109 -0.89 16.12 12.80
C ASN A 109 -1.53 14.72 12.89
N GLY A 110 -1.24 13.83 11.93
CA GLY A 110 -1.72 12.46 11.89
C GLY A 110 -2.80 12.21 10.84
N GLY A 111 -3.08 10.93 10.63
CA GLY A 111 -4.03 10.45 9.63
C GLY A 111 -4.09 8.92 9.59
N SER A 112 -4.90 8.41 8.68
CA SER A 112 -5.08 6.99 8.35
C SER A 112 -5.41 6.79 6.88
#